data_AF-A0ABD0B8U0-F1
#
_entry.id   AF-A0ABD0B8U0-F1
#
_cell.length_a   1.000
_cell.length_b   1.000
_cell.length_c   1.000
_cell.angle_alpha   90.00
_cell.angle_beta   90.00
_cell.angle_gamma   90.00
#
_symmetry.space_group_name_H-M   'P 1'
#
loop_
_entity.id
_entity.type
_entity.pdbx_description
1 polymer ?
#
loop_
_entity_poly.entity_id
_entity_poly.type
_entity_poly.pdbx_seq_one_letter_code
_entity_poly.pdbx_strand_id
1 'polypeptide(L)' 'MSFNLCTLPKEEQEKVEVEKAAAYAVWKERNPEIRLPAESEAGNYKGEMQAYFLQQVERYRKVK' A
#
# COMPACT_ATOMS: atom_id res chain seq x y z
N MET A 1 -15.86 13.77 -14.71
CA MET A 1 -14.80 14.61 -14.13
C MET A 1 -13.58 13.73 -13.91
N SER A 2 -12.41 14.14 -14.38
CA SER A 2 -11.14 13.42 -14.16
C SER A 2 -10.42 14.00 -12.95
N PHE A 3 -9.98 13.15 -12.02
CA PHE A 3 -9.05 13.54 -10.95
C PHE A 3 -7.62 13.31 -11.42
N ASN A 4 -6.83 14.37 -11.53
CA ASN A 4 -5.43 14.27 -11.90
C ASN A 4 -4.57 14.02 -10.66
N LEU A 5 -4.03 12.82 -10.51
CA LEU A 5 -3.19 12.45 -9.38
C LEU A 5 -1.82 13.16 -9.41
N CYS A 6 -1.36 13.57 -10.60
CA CYS A 6 -0.08 14.27 -10.77
C CYS A 6 -0.12 15.73 -10.27
N THR A 7 -1.31 16.29 -10.04
CA THR A 7 -1.45 17.64 -9.48
C THR A 7 -1.50 17.66 -7.96
N LEU A 8 -1.51 16.50 -7.30
CA LEU A 8 -1.48 16.41 -5.84
C LEU A 8 -0.15 16.93 -5.28
N PRO A 9 -0.11 17.40 -4.02
CA PRO A 9 1.14 17.63 -3.31
C PRO A 9 2.02 16.38 -3.31
N LYS A 10 3.35 16.54 -3.31
CA LYS A 10 4.30 15.41 -3.35
C LYS A 10 4.05 14.38 -2.26
N GLU A 11 3.74 14.82 -1.05
CA GLU A 11 3.44 13.95 0.08
C GLU A 11 2.20 13.07 -0.17
N GLU A 12 1.18 13.62 -0.83
CA GLU A 12 -0.02 12.86 -1.20
C GLU A 12 0.26 11.88 -2.34
N GLN A 13 1.11 12.26 -3.30
CA GLN A 13 1.57 11.34 -4.35
C GLN A 13 2.34 10.16 -3.74
N GLU A 14 3.21 10.41 -2.76
CA GLU A 14 3.92 9.36 -2.04
C GLU A 14 2.95 8.42 -1.30
N LYS A 15 1.92 8.98 -0.64
CA LYS A 15 0.87 8.16 0.01
C LYS A 15 0.15 7.28 -1.00
N VAL A 16 -0.16 7.76 -2.20
CA VAL A 16 -0.78 6.96 -3.26
C VAL A 16 0.12 5.79 -3.68
N GLU A 17 1.42 6.00 -3.83
CA GLU A 17 2.35 4.92 -4.17
C GLU A 17 2.50 3.89 -3.03
N VAL A 18 2.51 4.34 -1.78
CA VAL A 18 2.50 3.44 -0.60
C VAL A 18 1.20 2.63 -0.55
N GLU A 19 0.06 3.27 -0.82
CA GLU A 19 -1.26 2.62 -0.82
C GLU A 19 -1.36 1.56 -1.93
N LYS A 20 -0.84 1.87 -3.12
CA LYS A 20 -0.74 0.93 -4.24
C LYS A 20 0.13 -0.28 -3.89
N ALA A 21 1.27 -0.07 -3.24
CA ALA A 21 2.13 -1.15 -2.79
C ALA A 21 1.43 -2.02 -1.74
N ALA A 22 0.72 -1.42 -0.77
CA ALA A 22 -0.02 -2.14 0.25
C ALA A 22 -1.13 -3.03 -0.37
N ALA A 23 -1.89 -2.49 -1.32
CA ALA A 23 -2.90 -3.25 -2.05
C ALA A 23 -2.29 -4.45 -2.79
N TYR A 24 -1.15 -4.24 -3.45
CA TYR A 24 -0.46 -5.30 -4.17
C TYR A 24 0.12 -6.37 -3.23
N ALA A 25 0.67 -5.97 -2.09
CA ALA A 25 1.17 -6.88 -1.06
C ALA A 25 0.05 -7.79 -0.51
N VAL A 26 -1.13 -7.22 -0.23
CA VAL A 26 -2.31 -8.00 0.19
C VAL A 26 -2.78 -8.94 -0.91
N TRP A 27 -2.73 -8.51 -2.18
CA TRP A 27 -3.04 -9.39 -3.30
C TRP A 27 -2.07 -10.57 -3.41
N LYS A 28 -0.76 -10.34 -3.24
CA LYS A 28 0.26 -11.41 -3.22
C LYS A 28 0.04 -12.39 -2.08
N GLU A 29 -0.33 -11.91 -0.89
CA GLU A 29 -0.64 -12.73 0.28
C GLU A 29 -1.81 -13.69 -0.01
N ARG A 30 -2.84 -13.19 -0.71
CA ARG A 30 -4.01 -13.98 -1.12
C ARG A 30 -3.73 -14.91 -2.30
N ASN A 31 -2.70 -14.61 -3.09
CA ASN A 31 -2.39 -15.37 -4.29
C ASN A 31 -1.73 -16.72 -3.90
N PRO A 32 -2.33 -17.87 -4.28
CA PRO A 32 -1.87 -19.18 -3.84
C PRO A 32 -0.46 -19.55 -4.33
N GLU A 33 0.04 -18.93 -5.39
CA GLU A 33 1.37 -19.18 -5.95
C GLU A 33 2.48 -18.42 -5.21
N ILE A 34 2.16 -17.31 -4.53
CA ILE A 34 3.14 -16.42 -3.93
C ILE A 34 3.14 -16.56 -2.41
N ARG A 35 1.98 -16.40 -1.74
CA ARG A 35 1.81 -16.52 -0.29
C ARG A 35 2.85 -15.78 0.55
N LEU A 36 3.29 -14.60 0.09
CA LEU A 36 4.19 -13.74 0.85
C LEU A 36 3.40 -12.88 1.83
N PRO A 37 3.80 -12.77 3.11
CA PRO A 37 3.14 -11.88 4.05
C PRO A 37 3.27 -10.42 3.62
N ALA A 38 2.17 -9.67 3.59
CA ALA A 38 2.18 -8.27 3.17
C ALA A 38 3.09 -7.39 4.05
N GLU A 39 3.26 -7.76 5.33
CA GLU A 39 4.14 -7.07 6.29
C GLU A 39 5.63 -7.17 5.92
N SER A 40 6.02 -8.13 5.09
CA SER A 40 7.42 -8.27 4.65
C SER A 40 7.92 -7.04 3.87
N GLU A 41 7.01 -6.33 3.20
CA GLU A 41 7.33 -5.12 2.43
C GLU A 41 7.34 -3.85 3.30
N ALA A 42 6.93 -3.91 4.57
CA ALA A 42 6.92 -2.75 5.45
C ALA A 42 8.34 -2.19 5.70
N GLY A 43 9.37 -3.03 5.63
CA GLY A 43 10.77 -2.62 5.77
C GLY A 43 11.28 -1.71 4.64
N ASN A 44 10.55 -1.60 3.53
CA ASN A 44 10.89 -0.68 2.44
C ASN A 44 10.58 0.78 2.75
N TYR A 45 9.81 1.04 3.82
CA TYR A 45 9.37 2.37 4.22
C TYR A 45 9.98 2.77 5.56
N LYS A 46 10.05 4.07 5.84
CA LYS A 46 10.59 4.62 7.09
C LYS A 46 9.59 5.57 7.74
N GLY A 47 9.60 5.58 9.08
CA GLY A 47 8.80 6.53 9.87
C GLY A 47 7.30 6.42 9.60
N GLU A 48 6.66 7.56 9.34
CA GLU A 48 5.21 7.65 9.16
C GLU A 48 4.69 6.86 7.95
N MET A 49 5.48 6.75 6.88
CA MET A 49 5.09 5.98 5.68
C MET A 49 5.05 4.47 5.95
N GLN A 50 5.88 3.97 6.88
CA GLN A 50 5.82 2.57 7.30
C GLN A 50 4.55 2.28 8.09
N ALA A 51 4.19 3.18 9.03
CA ALA A 51 2.94 3.06 9.78
C ALA A 51 1.72 3.16 8.84
N TYR A 52 1.77 4.09 7.88
CA TYR A 52 0.74 4.25 6.87
C TYR A 52 0.59 3.01 5.98
N PHE A 53 1.69 2.42 5.53
CA PHE A 53 1.68 1.16 4.77
C PHE A 53 0.95 0.04 5.53
N LEU A 54 1.32 -0.20 6.79
CA LEU A 54 0.70 -1.25 7.62
C LEU A 54 -0.80 -1.00 7.83
N GLN A 55 -1.19 0.27 8.04
CA GLN A 55 -2.59 0.64 8.13
C GLN A 55 -3.37 0.34 6.83
N GLN A 56 -2.77 0.62 5.67
CA GLN A 56 -3.40 0.30 4.38
C GLN A 56 -3.45 -1.21 4.14
N VAL A 57 -2.43 -1.98 4.52
CA VAL A 57 -2.46 -3.46 4.45
C VAL A 57 -3.65 -4.00 5.26
N GLU A 58 -3.84 -3.55 6.50
CA GLU A 58 -4.99 -3.98 7.32
C GLU A 58 -6.32 -3.59 6.68
N ARG A 59 -6.41 -2.39 6.09
CA ARG A 59 -7.58 -1.93 5.36
C ARG A 59 -7.88 -2.81 4.15
N TYR A 60 -6.89 -3.07 3.29
CA TYR A 60 -7.06 -3.89 2.09
C TYR A 60 -7.35 -5.36 2.41
N ARG A 61 -6.86 -5.89 3.54
CA ARG A 61 -7.25 -7.22 4.02
C ARG A 61 -8.75 -7.33 4.31
N LYS A 62 -9.40 -6.24 4.73
CA LYS A 62 -10.85 -6.19 4.99
C LYS A 62 -11.68 -6.05 3.71
N VAL A 63 -11.07 -5.55 2.63
CA VAL A 63 -11.72 -5.44 1.31
C VAL A 63 -11.67 -6.80 0.62
N LYS A 64 -12.83 -7.40 0.32
CA LYS A 64 -12.93 -8.68 -0.38
C LYS A 64 -12.79 -8.52 -1.88
#